data_AF-A0A6I5CHV2-F1
#
_entry.id   AF-A0A6I5CHV2-F1
#
_cell.length_a   1.000
_cell.length_b   1.000
_cell.length_c   1.000
_cell.angle_alpha   90.00
_cell.angle_beta   90.00
_cell.angle_gamma   90.00
#
_symmetry.space_group_name_H-M   'P 1'
#
loop_
_entity.id
_entity.type
_entity.pdbx_description
1 polymer ?
#
loop_
_entity_poly.entity_id
_entity_poly.type
_entity_poly.pdbx_seq_one_letter_code
_entity_poly.pdbx_strand_id
1 'polypeptide(L)'
;EESAWHCPECGSPRLRAQVIGARRTAEELGRAFPAVPVRTSGREQVLDTVPGTPALVVSTPGAEPVAEDGYAAALLLDGWAMLSRPDLRAGEDALRRWIGAAALVRPQEAGGTVVVVAEPTLRPVQALVRWDPAGHALRELSERAELGFPPVSRMAAVTGPPEAVADFLRGVALPPTAEILGPVPVPATPAGRPRRPGAPPPG
;
A
#
# COMPACT_ATOMS: atom_id res chain seq x y z
N GLU A 1 -28.08 17.20 -12.48
CA GLU A 1 -27.39 18.29 -11.72
C GLU A 1 -26.17 17.68 -11.05
N GLU A 2 -24.99 17.78 -11.66
CA GLU A 2 -23.79 17.04 -11.23
C GLU A 2 -22.54 17.94 -11.17
N SER A 3 -22.73 19.28 -11.17
CA SER A 3 -21.65 20.27 -11.40
C SER A 3 -21.40 21.23 -10.22
N ALA A 4 -21.91 20.94 -9.02
CA ALA A 4 -21.77 21.83 -7.87
C ALA A 4 -20.57 21.52 -6.95
N TRP A 5 -19.79 20.47 -7.23
CA TRP A 5 -18.66 20.11 -6.38
C TRP A 5 -17.52 21.14 -6.49
N HIS A 6 -17.07 21.63 -5.35
CA HIS A 6 -15.87 22.47 -5.21
C HIS A 6 -15.04 21.92 -4.05
N CYS A 7 -13.71 21.97 -4.17
CA CYS A 7 -12.83 21.61 -3.06
C CYS A 7 -13.06 22.55 -1.86
N PRO A 8 -13.33 22.04 -0.64
CA PRO A 8 -13.60 22.90 0.52
C PRO A 8 -12.36 23.67 0.99
N GLU A 9 -11.15 23.22 0.63
CA GLU A 9 -9.89 23.85 1.02
C GLU A 9 -9.45 24.96 0.04
N CYS A 10 -9.65 24.76 -1.27
CA CYS A 10 -9.13 25.68 -2.29
C CYS A 10 -10.18 26.21 -3.29
N GLY A 11 -11.43 25.77 -3.21
CA GLY A 11 -12.53 26.22 -4.07
C GLY A 11 -12.47 25.74 -5.52
N SER A 12 -11.50 24.89 -5.90
CA SER A 12 -11.40 24.39 -7.28
C SER A 12 -12.61 23.54 -7.67
N PRO A 13 -13.27 23.78 -8.82
CA PRO A 13 -14.33 22.92 -9.35
C PRO A 13 -13.79 21.68 -10.07
N ARG A 14 -12.46 21.55 -10.19
CA ARG A 14 -11.82 20.45 -10.93
C ARG A 14 -11.64 19.25 -10.01
N LEU A 15 -12.38 18.18 -10.29
CA LEU A 15 -12.15 16.86 -9.71
C LEU A 15 -11.33 16.01 -10.69
N ARG A 16 -10.21 15.44 -10.24
CA ARG A 16 -9.39 14.51 -11.04
C ARG A 16 -9.31 13.18 -10.30
N ALA A 17 -9.48 12.08 -11.03
CA ALA A 17 -9.18 10.74 -10.51
C ALA A 17 -7.70 10.69 -10.09
N GLN A 18 -7.44 10.48 -8.80
CA GLN A 18 -6.09 10.48 -8.24
C GLN A 18 -5.36 9.16 -8.52
N VAL A 19 -6.08 8.04 -8.67
CA VAL A 19 -5.48 6.73 -9.01
C VAL A 19 -5.69 6.45 -10.49
N ILE A 20 -4.62 6.65 -11.26
CA ILE A 20 -4.54 6.23 -12.65
C ILE A 20 -3.83 4.88 -12.64
N GLY A 21 -4.55 3.77 -12.82
CA GLY A 21 -3.96 2.44 -12.75
C GLY A 21 -2.76 2.25 -13.69
N ALA A 22 -1.85 1.33 -13.36
CA ALA A 22 -0.56 1.12 -14.03
C ALA A 22 -0.61 1.10 -15.57
N ARG A 23 -1.67 0.54 -16.17
CA ARG A 23 -1.88 0.52 -17.63
C ARG A 23 -1.87 1.92 -18.25
N ARG A 24 -2.63 2.85 -17.66
CA ARG A 24 -2.74 4.21 -18.21
C ARG A 24 -1.46 5.01 -17.95
N THR A 25 -0.76 4.76 -16.84
CA THR A 25 0.59 5.31 -16.62
C THR A 25 1.57 4.84 -17.71
N ALA A 26 1.55 3.56 -18.06
CA ALA A 26 2.39 3.03 -19.15
C ALA A 26 2.05 3.65 -20.51
N GLU A 27 0.76 3.86 -20.81
CA GLU A 27 0.32 4.52 -22.05
C GLU A 27 0.75 5.99 -22.14
N GLU A 28 0.67 6.75 -21.05
CA GLU A 28 1.15 8.13 -21.02
C GLU A 28 2.69 8.19 -21.13
N LEU A 29 3.42 7.28 -20.46
CA LEU A 29 4.88 7.19 -20.58
C LEU A 29 5.31 6.78 -22.00
N GLY A 30 4.63 5.83 -22.63
CA GLY A 30 4.92 5.45 -24.02
C GLY A 30 4.72 6.61 -25.00
N ARG A 31 3.74 7.48 -24.74
CA ARG A 31 3.54 8.72 -25.51
C ARG A 31 4.62 9.77 -25.24
N ALA A 32 5.07 9.90 -23.99
CA ALA A 32 6.12 10.86 -23.62
C ALA A 32 7.52 10.43 -24.06
N PHE A 33 7.77 9.13 -24.20
CA PHE A 33 9.07 8.55 -24.57
C PHE A 33 8.96 7.57 -25.75
N PRO A 34 8.67 8.05 -26.98
CA PRO A 34 8.36 7.16 -28.12
C PRO A 34 9.50 6.21 -28.53
N ALA A 35 10.74 6.55 -28.20
CA ALA A 35 11.93 5.77 -28.53
C ALA A 35 12.37 4.81 -27.40
N VAL A 36 11.66 4.78 -26.26
CA VAL A 36 12.02 3.97 -25.10
C VAL A 36 10.98 2.87 -24.87
N PRO A 37 11.36 1.59 -24.88
CA PRO A 37 10.44 0.50 -24.57
C PRO A 37 9.82 0.69 -23.18
N VAL A 38 8.49 0.60 -23.09
CA VAL A 38 7.76 0.59 -21.82
C VAL A 38 7.28 -0.83 -21.55
N ARG A 39 7.69 -1.38 -20.41
CA ARG A 39 7.29 -2.71 -19.93
C ARG A 39 6.35 -2.54 -18.74
N THR A 40 5.32 -3.37 -18.67
CA THR A 40 4.41 -3.44 -17.54
C THR A 40 4.63 -4.73 -16.76
N SER A 41 4.67 -4.63 -15.43
CA SER A 41 4.70 -5.80 -14.54
C SER A 41 3.60 -5.65 -13.48
N GLY A 42 2.70 -6.62 -13.39
CA GLY A 42 1.55 -6.53 -12.48
C GLY A 42 0.45 -7.53 -12.80
N ARG A 43 -0.80 -7.05 -12.78
CA ARG A 43 -2.00 -7.90 -12.84
C ARG A 43 -2.04 -8.86 -14.03
N GLU A 44 -1.66 -8.41 -15.22
CA GLU A 44 -1.74 -9.20 -16.46
C GLU A 44 -0.60 -10.22 -16.52
N GLN A 45 0.62 -9.75 -16.26
CA GLN A 45 1.81 -10.57 -16.21
C GLN A 45 2.79 -9.95 -15.22
N VAL A 46 3.34 -10.77 -14.34
CA VAL A 46 4.48 -10.40 -13.50
C VAL A 46 5.74 -10.83 -14.24
N LEU A 47 6.64 -9.88 -14.46
CA LEU A 47 7.96 -10.15 -15.03
C LEU A 47 8.90 -10.52 -13.88
N ASP A 48 9.69 -11.57 -14.06
CA ASP A 48 10.72 -11.95 -13.07
C ASP A 48 11.98 -11.09 -13.25
N THR A 49 12.39 -10.90 -14.51
CA THR A 49 13.61 -10.16 -14.86
C THR A 49 13.40 -9.23 -16.06
N VAL A 50 14.22 -8.20 -16.16
CA VAL A 50 14.34 -7.34 -17.35
C VAL A 50 15.80 -7.23 -17.82
N PRO A 51 16.04 -7.17 -19.13
CA PRO A 51 17.40 -7.03 -19.67
C PRO A 51 18.02 -5.67 -19.30
N GLY A 52 19.35 -5.58 -19.24
CA GLY A 52 20.09 -4.34 -18.97
C GLY A 52 20.00 -3.24 -20.04
N THR A 53 19.15 -3.41 -21.05
CA THR A 53 18.92 -2.42 -22.10
C THR A 53 18.01 -1.28 -21.63
N PRO A 54 18.18 -0.03 -22.11
CA PRO A 54 17.33 1.10 -21.72
C PRO A 54 15.83 0.83 -21.92
N ALA A 55 15.07 0.89 -20.84
CA ALA A 55 13.62 0.71 -20.84
C ALA A 55 12.98 1.39 -19.61
N LEU A 56 11.70 1.72 -19.72
CA LEU A 56 10.87 2.10 -18.58
C LEU A 56 10.09 0.88 -18.11
N VAL A 57 10.08 0.63 -16.80
CA VAL A 57 9.30 -0.46 -16.21
C VAL A 57 8.24 0.13 -15.28
N VAL A 58 6.97 -0.13 -15.59
CA VAL A 58 5.83 0.28 -14.78
C VAL A 58 5.34 -0.93 -14.01
N SER A 59 5.64 -0.95 -12.71
CA SER A 59 5.33 -2.07 -11.83
C SER A 59 4.20 -1.74 -10.86
N THR A 60 3.27 -2.68 -10.68
CA THR A 60 2.40 -2.67 -9.50
C THR A 60 3.25 -2.95 -8.26
N PRO A 61 3.05 -2.27 -7.12
CA PRO A 61 3.89 -2.47 -5.94
C PRO A 61 4.02 -3.95 -5.52
N GLY A 62 5.25 -4.47 -5.49
CA GLY A 62 5.57 -5.87 -5.20
C GLY A 62 5.69 -6.78 -6.44
N ALA A 63 5.57 -6.24 -7.65
CA ALA A 63 5.76 -6.94 -8.92
C ALA A 63 6.97 -6.39 -9.70
N GLU A 64 7.90 -5.71 -9.02
CA GLU A 64 9.11 -5.15 -9.63
C GLU A 64 10.05 -6.28 -10.09
N PRO A 65 10.35 -6.40 -11.40
CA PRO A 65 11.32 -7.38 -11.89
C PRO A 65 12.74 -7.02 -11.46
N VAL A 66 13.64 -8.01 -11.40
CA VAL A 66 15.06 -7.76 -11.21
C VAL A 66 15.70 -7.35 -12.55
N ALA A 67 16.42 -6.23 -12.57
CA ALA A 67 17.23 -5.82 -13.71
C ALA A 67 18.65 -6.38 -13.58
N GLU A 68 19.22 -6.90 -14.68
CA GLU A 68 20.55 -7.54 -14.71
C GLU A 68 21.67 -6.69 -14.05
N ASP A 69 21.70 -5.39 -14.35
CA ASP A 69 22.67 -4.43 -13.77
C ASP A 69 22.04 -3.51 -12.71
N GLY A 70 20.84 -3.83 -12.23
CA GLY A 70 20.03 -2.93 -11.41
C GLY A 70 19.48 -1.72 -12.19
N TYR A 71 18.47 -1.08 -11.62
CA TYR A 71 17.86 0.12 -12.19
C TYR A 71 18.75 1.35 -11.98
N ALA A 72 18.85 2.20 -13.00
CA ALA A 72 19.49 3.52 -12.85
C ALA A 72 18.69 4.44 -11.92
N ALA A 73 17.36 4.30 -11.91
CA ALA A 73 16.51 5.03 -10.99
C ALA A 73 15.19 4.30 -10.70
N ALA A 74 14.57 4.61 -9.56
CA ALA A 74 13.20 4.25 -9.24
C ALA A 74 12.37 5.49 -8.88
N LEU A 75 11.12 5.51 -9.35
CA LEU A 75 10.11 6.50 -8.95
C LEU A 75 9.00 5.79 -8.16
N LEU A 76 8.95 6.07 -6.87
CA LEU A 76 7.91 5.57 -5.97
C LEU A 76 6.74 6.55 -6.00
N LEU A 77 5.81 6.28 -6.90
CA LEU A 77 4.63 7.11 -7.14
C LEU A 77 3.48 6.73 -6.20
N ASP A 78 2.52 7.65 -6.07
CA ASP A 78 1.27 7.43 -5.33
C ASP A 78 1.47 6.97 -3.88
N GLY A 79 2.48 7.51 -3.18
CA GLY A 79 2.76 7.12 -1.80
C GLY A 79 1.56 7.35 -0.87
N TRP A 80 0.75 8.38 -1.15
CA TRP A 80 -0.51 8.65 -0.48
C TRP A 80 -1.47 7.45 -0.52
N ALA A 81 -1.58 6.74 -1.65
CA ALA A 81 -2.53 5.64 -1.83
C ALA A 81 -2.18 4.42 -0.96
N MET A 82 -0.90 4.25 -0.65
CA MET A 82 -0.44 3.22 0.28
C MET A 82 -0.65 3.64 1.74
N LEU A 83 -0.35 4.90 2.05
CA LEU A 83 -0.35 5.44 3.40
C LEU A 83 -1.74 5.82 3.93
N SER A 84 -2.69 6.15 3.05
CA SER A 84 -4.05 6.54 3.44
C SER A 84 -4.99 5.35 3.66
N ARG A 85 -4.47 4.11 3.59
CA ARG A 85 -5.27 2.92 3.86
C ARG A 85 -5.68 2.91 5.35
N PRO A 86 -6.95 2.65 5.67
CA PRO A 86 -7.40 2.49 7.05
C PRO A 86 -6.98 1.11 7.59
N ASP A 87 -5.67 0.92 7.72
CA ASP A 87 -5.02 -0.33 8.07
C ASP A 87 -3.88 -0.01 9.03
N LEU A 88 -3.84 -0.67 10.19
CA LEU A 88 -2.82 -0.44 11.22
C LEU A 88 -1.39 -0.66 10.68
N ARG A 89 -1.25 -1.46 9.62
CA ARG A 89 0.04 -1.79 9.01
C ARG A 89 0.33 -0.99 7.75
N ALA A 90 -0.48 0.01 7.41
CA ALA A 90 -0.29 0.79 6.17
C ALA A 90 1.11 1.40 6.07
N GLY A 91 1.62 1.99 7.15
CA GLY A 91 2.97 2.58 7.20
C GLY A 91 4.08 1.55 7.00
N GLU A 92 4.05 0.45 7.76
CA GLU A 92 5.00 -0.67 7.62
C GLU A 92 4.99 -1.28 6.22
N ASP A 93 3.80 -1.55 5.69
CA ASP A 93 3.63 -2.14 4.37
C ASP A 93 4.15 -1.21 3.27
N ALA A 94 3.90 0.10 3.39
CA ALA A 94 4.44 1.10 2.48
C ALA A 94 5.96 1.09 2.50
N LEU A 95 6.56 1.23 3.69
CA LEU A 95 8.02 1.24 3.83
C LEU A 95 8.66 -0.05 3.31
N ARG A 96 8.08 -1.22 3.65
CA ARG A 96 8.58 -2.52 3.17
C ARG A 96 8.61 -2.58 1.65
N ARG A 97 7.54 -2.15 0.97
CA ARG A 97 7.50 -2.18 -0.51
C ARG A 97 8.46 -1.17 -1.12
N TRP A 98 8.56 0.03 -0.55
CA TRP A 98 9.48 1.06 -1.03
C TRP A 98 10.95 0.66 -0.88
N ILE A 99 11.32 0.06 0.24
CA ILE A 99 12.68 -0.48 0.43
C ILE A 99 12.95 -1.62 -0.54
N GLY A 100 11.98 -2.52 -0.75
CA GLY A 100 12.11 -3.59 -1.74
C GLY A 100 12.37 -3.06 -3.15
N ALA A 101 11.61 -2.07 -3.60
CA ALA A 101 11.81 -1.43 -4.90
C ALA A 101 13.12 -0.63 -4.97
N ALA A 102 13.47 0.10 -3.91
CA ALA A 102 14.71 0.87 -3.82
C ALA A 102 15.96 -0.03 -3.85
N ALA A 103 15.89 -1.24 -3.29
CA ALA A 103 16.98 -2.20 -3.31
C ALA A 103 17.29 -2.77 -4.71
N LEU A 104 16.38 -2.60 -5.69
CA LEU A 104 16.62 -2.96 -7.09
C LEU A 104 17.38 -1.85 -7.85
N VAL A 105 17.53 -0.67 -7.25
CA VAL A 105 18.28 0.46 -7.84
C VAL A 105 19.76 0.28 -7.54
N ARG A 106 20.60 0.68 -8.50
CA ARG A 106 22.05 0.68 -8.35
C ARG A 106 22.47 1.47 -7.11
N PRO A 107 23.62 1.14 -6.50
CA PRO A 107 24.20 1.96 -5.44
C PRO A 107 24.45 3.40 -5.90
N GLN A 108 24.55 4.32 -4.94
CA GLN A 108 24.80 5.73 -5.22
C GLN A 108 26.15 5.94 -5.93
N GLU A 109 27.18 5.18 -5.55
CA GLU A 109 28.50 5.20 -6.20
C GLU A 109 28.45 4.80 -7.68
N ALA A 110 27.40 4.08 -8.09
CA ALA A 110 27.12 3.70 -9.48
C ALA A 110 26.04 4.59 -10.13
N GLY A 111 25.70 5.73 -9.50
CA GLY A 111 24.76 6.73 -10.02
C GLY A 111 23.28 6.43 -9.82
N GLY A 112 22.93 5.44 -8.99
CA GLY A 112 21.53 5.09 -8.74
C GLY A 112 20.77 6.17 -7.97
N THR A 113 19.51 6.39 -8.34
CA THR A 113 18.65 7.41 -7.71
C THR A 113 17.26 6.89 -7.40
N VAL A 114 16.78 7.12 -6.17
CA VAL A 114 15.39 6.82 -5.78
C VAL A 114 14.66 8.13 -5.50
N VAL A 115 13.50 8.32 -6.13
CA VAL A 115 12.60 9.45 -5.89
C VAL A 115 11.30 8.92 -5.29
N VAL A 116 10.90 9.47 -4.14
CA VAL A 116 9.62 9.16 -3.51
C VAL A 116 8.68 10.36 -3.61
N VAL A 117 7.48 10.13 -4.13
CA VAL A 117 6.43 11.14 -4.25
C VAL A 117 5.39 10.90 -3.15
N ALA A 118 5.62 11.52 -1.99
CA ALA A 118 4.78 11.43 -0.80
C ALA A 118 4.97 12.68 0.07
N GLU A 119 4.12 12.85 1.10
CA GLU A 119 4.29 13.92 2.11
C GLU A 119 5.62 13.71 2.86
N PRO A 120 6.60 14.63 2.72
CA PRO A 120 7.96 14.43 3.20
C PRO A 120 8.07 14.27 4.71
N THR A 121 7.13 14.82 5.48
CA THR A 121 7.17 14.76 6.95
C THR A 121 6.72 13.41 7.53
N LEU A 122 6.14 12.52 6.73
CA LEU A 122 5.64 11.23 7.22
C LEU A 122 6.77 10.28 7.65
N ARG A 123 6.54 9.56 8.77
CA ARG A 123 7.53 8.65 9.36
C ARG A 123 8.06 7.58 8.37
N PRO A 124 7.23 6.90 7.54
CA PRO A 124 7.74 5.97 6.54
C PRO A 124 8.64 6.62 5.49
N VAL A 125 8.33 7.85 5.06
CA VAL A 125 9.16 8.59 4.08
C VAL A 125 10.51 8.94 4.70
N GLN A 126 10.49 9.44 5.93
CA GLN A 126 11.70 9.77 6.69
C GLN A 126 12.56 8.52 6.96
N ALA A 127 11.96 7.37 7.23
CA ALA A 127 12.65 6.10 7.40
C ALA A 127 13.32 5.62 6.11
N LEU A 128 12.64 5.77 4.96
CA LEU A 128 13.21 5.45 3.64
C LEU A 128 14.42 6.35 3.33
N VAL A 129 14.29 7.66 3.53
CA VAL A 129 15.37 8.64 3.26
C VAL A 129 16.60 8.37 4.12
N ARG A 130 16.41 7.99 5.39
CA ARG A 130 17.51 7.65 6.32
C ARG A 130 18.02 6.21 6.18
N TRP A 131 17.36 5.40 5.35
CA TRP A 131 17.58 3.96 5.28
C TRP A 131 17.51 3.28 6.66
N ASP A 132 16.49 3.62 7.46
CA ASP A 132 16.28 3.15 8.84
C ASP A 132 14.97 2.34 9.00
N PRO A 133 14.83 1.16 8.36
CA PRO A 133 13.67 0.29 8.57
C PRO A 133 13.58 -0.24 10.00
N ALA A 134 14.72 -0.53 10.63
CA ALA A 134 14.77 -1.12 11.97
C ALA A 134 14.24 -0.13 13.03
N GLY A 135 14.70 1.12 12.99
CA GLY A 135 14.19 2.15 13.89
C GLY A 135 12.72 2.47 13.64
N HIS A 136 12.26 2.45 12.38
CA HIS A 136 10.83 2.57 12.10
C HIS A 136 10.01 1.44 12.74
N ALA A 137 10.46 0.18 12.58
CA ALA A 137 9.78 -0.97 13.15
C ALA A 137 9.75 -0.95 14.69
N LEU A 138 10.84 -0.54 15.34
CA LEU A 138 10.89 -0.41 16.81
C LEU A 138 9.92 0.66 17.32
N ARG A 139 9.82 1.79 16.61
CA ARG A 139 8.86 2.86 16.96
C ARG A 139 7.42 2.38 16.80
N GLU A 140 7.08 1.77 15.67
CA GLU A 140 5.74 1.20 15.44
C GLU A 140 5.39 0.14 16.50
N LEU A 141 6.36 -0.70 16.90
CA LEU A 141 6.15 -1.70 17.94
C LEU A 141 5.90 -1.05 19.32
N SER A 142 6.65 0.00 19.67
CA SER A 142 6.46 0.74 20.93
C SER A 142 5.07 1.39 20.98
N GLU A 143 4.67 2.09 19.91
CA GLU A 143 3.34 2.73 19.83
C GLU A 143 2.22 1.70 19.93
N ARG A 144 2.39 0.51 19.35
CA ARG A 144 1.43 -0.59 19.49
C ARG A 144 1.41 -1.19 20.88
N ALA A 145 2.55 -1.28 21.55
CA ALA A 145 2.63 -1.74 22.93
C ALA A 145 1.82 -0.84 23.87
N GLU A 146 1.96 0.47 23.70
CA GLU A 146 1.21 1.48 24.46
C GLU A 146 -0.30 1.39 24.24
N LEU A 147 -0.74 1.06 23.02
CA LEU A 147 -2.16 0.97 22.64
C LEU A 147 -2.74 -0.44 22.75
N GLY A 148 -1.95 -1.44 23.16
CA GLY A 148 -2.40 -2.84 23.22
C GLY A 148 -2.75 -3.44 21.85
N PHE A 149 -2.16 -2.96 20.76
CA PHE A 149 -2.43 -3.45 19.41
C PHE A 149 -1.52 -4.61 18.97
N PRO A 150 -1.94 -5.48 18.04
CA PRO A 150 -1.08 -6.54 17.51
C PRO A 150 0.25 -5.96 16.98
N PRO A 151 1.41 -6.58 17.26
CA PRO A 151 1.56 -7.97 17.72
C PRO A 151 1.61 -8.17 19.25
N VAL A 152 1.51 -7.10 20.05
CA VAL A 152 1.58 -7.24 21.53
C VAL A 152 0.32 -7.87 22.12
N SER A 153 -0.79 -7.79 21.39
CA SER A 153 -2.04 -8.48 21.67
C SER A 153 -2.37 -9.51 20.59
N ARG A 154 -3.37 -10.35 20.87
CA ARG A 154 -3.99 -11.25 19.90
C ARG A 154 -5.37 -10.70 19.59
N MET A 155 -5.68 -10.57 18.31
CA MET A 155 -6.95 -10.07 17.83
C MET A 155 -7.64 -11.15 17.00
N ALA A 156 -8.93 -11.35 17.25
CA ALA A 156 -9.80 -12.20 16.45
C ALA A 156 -11.02 -11.38 16.02
N ALA A 157 -11.48 -11.59 14.79
CA ALA A 157 -12.67 -10.94 14.25
C ALA A 157 -13.70 -12.00 13.89
N VAL A 158 -14.94 -11.80 14.35
CA VAL A 158 -16.10 -12.59 13.95
C VAL A 158 -17.01 -11.69 13.14
N THR A 159 -17.47 -12.19 12.00
CA THR A 159 -18.36 -11.46 11.13
C THR A 159 -19.44 -12.37 10.60
N GLY A 160 -20.68 -11.92 10.66
CA GLY A 160 -21.85 -12.61 10.16
C GLY A 160 -23.09 -11.74 10.30
N PRO A 161 -24.28 -12.31 10.04
CA PRO A 161 -25.55 -11.65 10.34
C PRO A 161 -25.60 -11.17 11.80
N PRO A 162 -26.24 -10.01 12.09
CA PRO A 162 -26.26 -9.43 13.43
C PRO A 162 -26.72 -10.40 14.52
N GLU A 163 -27.77 -11.17 14.24
CA GLU A 163 -28.30 -12.19 15.16
C GLU A 163 -27.31 -13.32 15.43
N ALA A 164 -26.61 -13.81 14.40
CA ALA A 164 -25.62 -14.86 14.53
C ALA A 164 -24.40 -14.40 15.35
N VAL A 165 -23.95 -13.15 15.15
CA VAL A 165 -22.86 -12.56 15.96
C VAL A 165 -23.30 -12.38 17.41
N ALA A 166 -24.53 -11.90 17.65
CA ALA A 166 -25.07 -11.74 18.99
C ALA A 166 -25.17 -13.09 19.72
N ASP A 167 -25.61 -14.15 19.03
CA ASP A 167 -25.72 -15.49 19.60
C ASP A 167 -24.35 -16.09 19.92
N PHE A 168 -23.38 -15.92 19.02
CA PHE A 168 -21.99 -16.32 19.26
C PHE A 168 -21.40 -15.64 20.50
N LEU A 169 -21.58 -14.31 20.63
CA LEU A 169 -21.04 -13.54 21.75
C LEU A 169 -21.64 -13.94 23.10
N ARG A 170 -22.89 -14.43 23.13
CA ARG A 170 -23.51 -14.95 24.37
C ARG A 170 -22.97 -16.32 24.78
N GLY A 171 -22.51 -17.13 23.82
CA GLY A 171 -22.06 -18.50 24.07
C GLY A 171 -20.54 -18.66 24.21
N VAL A 172 -19.76 -17.70 23.77
CA VAL A 172 -18.29 -17.81 23.77
C VAL A 172 -17.70 -17.59 25.15
N ALA A 173 -16.85 -18.51 25.60
CA ALA A 173 -16.01 -18.33 26.79
C ALA A 173 -14.71 -17.62 26.39
N LEU A 174 -14.53 -16.38 26.84
CA LEU A 174 -13.33 -15.58 26.60
C LEU A 174 -12.46 -15.52 27.88
N PRO A 175 -11.13 -15.38 27.75
CA PRO A 175 -10.28 -15.16 28.92
C PRO A 175 -10.66 -13.84 29.61
N PRO A 176 -10.43 -13.69 30.93
CA PRO A 176 -10.80 -12.48 31.68
C PRO A 176 -10.18 -11.19 31.16
N THR A 177 -9.06 -11.29 30.41
CA THR A 177 -8.34 -10.16 29.82
C THR A 177 -8.81 -9.83 28.40
N ALA A 178 -9.84 -10.51 27.86
CA ALA A 178 -10.34 -10.24 26.53
C ALA A 178 -11.18 -8.97 26.50
N GLU A 179 -10.91 -8.13 25.50
CA GLU A 179 -11.73 -6.96 25.20
C GLU A 179 -12.59 -7.23 23.96
N ILE A 180 -13.88 -6.90 24.04
CA ILE A 180 -14.82 -7.04 22.92
C ILE A 180 -15.01 -5.66 22.28
N LEU A 181 -14.57 -5.52 21.03
CA LEU A 181 -14.74 -4.31 20.23
C LEU A 181 -15.89 -4.50 19.25
N GLY A 182 -16.92 -3.64 19.34
CA GLY A 182 -18.12 -3.70 18.48
C GLY A 182 -19.35 -4.28 19.17
N PRO A 183 -20.34 -4.81 18.43
CA PRO A 183 -20.34 -5.01 16.97
C PRO A 183 -20.35 -3.70 16.18
N VAL A 184 -19.72 -3.71 14.99
CA VAL A 184 -19.76 -2.59 14.04
C VAL A 184 -20.21 -3.06 12.67
N PRO A 185 -20.94 -2.25 11.89
CA PRO A 185 -21.28 -2.58 10.51
C PRO A 185 -20.01 -2.79 9.68
N VAL A 186 -19.98 -3.86 8.90
CA VAL A 186 -18.92 -4.12 7.91
C VAL A 186 -19.44 -3.85 6.50
N PRO A 187 -18.65 -3.23 5.61
CA PRO A 187 -19.02 -3.13 4.20
C PRO A 187 -19.15 -4.53 3.58
N ALA A 188 -20.19 -4.75 2.78
CA ALA A 188 -20.33 -5.98 2.01
C ALA A 188 -19.13 -6.14 1.06
N THR A 189 -18.48 -7.31 1.08
CA THR A 189 -17.43 -7.61 0.10
C THR A 189 -18.11 -7.96 -1.23
N PRO A 190 -17.84 -7.23 -2.34
CA PRO A 190 -18.39 -7.60 -3.64
C PRO A 190 -17.92 -9.00 -4.05
N ALA A 191 -18.81 -9.78 -4.67
CA ALA A 191 -18.48 -11.10 -5.18
C ALA A 191 -17.28 -11.05 -6.15
N GLY A 192 -16.37 -12.02 -6.03
CA GLY A 192 -15.22 -12.19 -6.95
C GLY A 192 -13.91 -11.48 -6.55
N ARG A 193 -13.84 -10.80 -5.41
CA ARG A 193 -12.56 -10.25 -4.90
C ARG A 193 -11.81 -11.29 -4.05
N PRO A 194 -10.49 -11.51 -4.25
CA PRO A 194 -9.72 -12.38 -3.37
C PRO A 194 -9.79 -11.87 -1.94
N ARG A 195 -10.15 -12.77 -1.03
CA ARG A 195 -10.39 -12.46 0.37
C ARG A 195 -9.05 -12.14 1.05
N ARG A 196 -8.96 -10.96 1.68
CA ARG A 196 -7.79 -10.63 2.51
C ARG A 196 -7.90 -11.38 3.85
N PRO A 197 -6.79 -11.79 4.47
CA PRO A 197 -6.81 -12.25 5.85
C PRO A 197 -7.54 -11.23 6.74
N GLY A 198 -8.55 -11.68 7.49
CA GLY A 198 -9.39 -10.81 8.33
C GLY A 198 -10.55 -10.08 7.62
N ALA A 199 -10.76 -10.27 6.31
CA ALA A 199 -11.88 -9.67 5.60
C ALA A 199 -13.23 -10.34 5.94
N PRO A 200 -14.34 -9.57 5.96
CA PRO A 200 -15.67 -10.10 6.23
C PRO A 200 -16.08 -11.16 5.19
N PRO A 201 -16.98 -12.12 5.53
CA PRO A 201 -17.47 -13.09 4.56
C PRO A 201 -18.21 -12.42 3.41
N PRO A 202 -18.24 -13.07 2.22
CA PRO A 202 -19.21 -12.70 1.21
C PRO A 202 -20.59 -12.74 1.85
N GLY A 203 -21.35 -11.67 1.66
CA GLY A 203 -22.77 -11.63 2.03
C GLY A 203 -23.57 -12.61 1.20
#